data_AF-A0AAD9V2W1-F1
#
_entry.id   AF-A0AAD9V2W1-F1
#
_cell.length_a   1.000
_cell.length_b   1.000
_cell.length_c   1.000
_cell.angle_alpha   90.00
_cell.angle_beta   90.00
_cell.angle_gamma   90.00
#
_symmetry.space_group_name_H-M   'P 1'
#
loop_
_entity.id
_entity.type
_entity.pdbx_description
1 polymer ?
#
loop_
_entity_poly.entity_id
_entity_poly.type
_entity_poly.pdbx_seq_one_letter_code
_entity_poly.pdbx_strand_id
1 'polypeptide(L)'
;MLENYADQREVVLLFSLLFFTLLQRARRSRVIFLQRLITRRAQRRRQAALLCIFTAFALQGRRPRRIAWVLPRPQYWFDNLLNSNALNMWWKENFRVTRETFHFICTAVAPVIRRQDTILRAAIPVETRTAIGLWRLATGDSYRSCGLMFGIAKSTAIGVCKDFIQALCQLKDQFIKFPTCPAQVREKIQDFREKSTFPNVVGALDGTHIPIRAPKENHEDYFNRKHYYSFIVQGIVDASGTYLLTTSGFQFTPSKHVG
;
A
#
# COMPACT_ATOMS: atom_id res chain seq x y z
N MET A 1 -34.72 55.60 69.94
CA MET A 1 -34.92 54.56 68.90
C MET A 1 -33.86 54.56 67.79
N LEU A 2 -32.87 55.47 67.78
CA LEU A 2 -31.82 55.51 66.74
C LEU A 2 -30.49 54.81 67.15
N GLU A 3 -30.17 54.71 68.45
CA GLU A 3 -28.93 54.05 68.93
C GLU A 3 -28.90 52.54 68.70
N ASN A 4 -30.03 51.85 68.88
CA ASN A 4 -30.11 50.39 68.74
C ASN A 4 -29.96 49.90 67.28
N TYR A 5 -30.23 50.79 66.31
CA TYR A 5 -30.10 50.49 64.88
C TYR A 5 -28.67 50.73 64.36
N ALA A 6 -27.89 51.57 65.03
CA ALA A 6 -26.47 51.78 64.73
C ALA A 6 -25.64 50.56 65.16
N ASP A 7 -25.90 50.03 66.35
CA ASP A 7 -25.21 48.86 66.90
C ASP A 7 -25.48 47.58 66.07
N GLN A 8 -26.74 47.36 65.66
CA GLN A 8 -27.07 46.26 64.74
C GLN A 8 -26.37 46.37 63.37
N ARG A 9 -26.17 47.59 62.85
CA ARG A 9 -25.45 47.79 61.57
C ARG A 9 -23.96 47.52 61.71
N GLU A 10 -23.34 47.90 62.84
CA GLU A 10 -21.93 47.60 63.09
C GLU A 10 -21.69 46.10 63.22
N VAL A 11 -22.57 45.37 63.92
CA VAL A 11 -22.48 43.91 64.04
C VAL A 11 -22.58 43.23 62.66
N VAL A 12 -23.55 43.63 61.82
CA VAL A 12 -23.69 43.08 60.46
C VAL A 12 -22.47 43.40 59.59
N LEU A 13 -21.90 44.60 59.70
CA LEU A 13 -20.68 44.98 58.99
C LEU A 13 -19.47 44.14 59.43
N LEU A 14 -19.28 43.93 60.73
CA LEU A 14 -18.21 43.09 61.27
C LEU A 14 -18.32 41.64 60.80
N PHE A 15 -19.52 41.03 60.86
CA PHE A 15 -19.75 39.68 60.33
C PHE A 15 -19.52 39.59 58.81
N SER A 16 -19.93 40.61 58.05
CA SER A 16 -19.71 40.65 56.60
C SER A 16 -18.22 40.77 56.24
N LEU A 17 -17.44 41.56 56.99
CA LEU A 17 -15.99 41.70 56.85
C LEU A 17 -15.27 40.40 57.23
N LEU A 18 -15.70 39.74 58.30
CA LEU A 18 -15.14 38.47 58.75
C LEU A 18 -15.45 37.35 57.74
N PHE A 19 -16.66 37.30 57.21
CA PHE A 19 -17.03 36.39 56.13
C PHE A 19 -16.25 36.66 54.84
N PHE A 20 -16.09 37.93 54.46
CA PHE A 20 -15.34 38.33 53.27
C PHE A 20 -13.85 38.00 53.40
N THR A 21 -13.24 38.22 54.57
CA THR A 21 -11.83 37.85 54.83
C THR A 21 -11.64 36.33 54.86
N LEU A 22 -12.58 35.55 55.41
CA LEU A 22 -12.57 34.09 55.34
C LEU A 22 -12.72 33.59 53.90
N LEU A 23 -13.62 34.17 53.10
CA LEU A 23 -13.76 33.87 51.68
C LEU A 23 -12.50 34.23 50.87
N GLN A 24 -11.89 35.38 51.15
CA GLN A 24 -10.62 35.79 50.54
C GLN A 24 -9.48 34.83 50.92
N ARG A 25 -9.42 34.39 52.18
CA ARG A 25 -8.42 33.42 52.67
C ARG A 25 -8.61 32.05 52.04
N ALA A 26 -9.85 31.59 51.88
CA ALA A 26 -10.20 30.34 51.19
C ALA A 26 -9.93 30.40 49.68
N ARG A 27 -10.15 31.55 49.03
CA ARG A 27 -9.79 31.77 47.62
C ARG A 27 -8.26 31.76 47.44
N ARG A 28 -7.52 32.48 48.30
CA ARG A 28 -6.04 32.49 48.27
C ARG A 28 -5.45 31.10 48.49
N SER A 29 -5.97 30.31 49.44
CA SER A 29 -5.48 28.95 49.69
C SER A 29 -5.71 28.00 48.51
N ARG A 30 -6.87 28.09 47.84
CA ARG A 30 -7.17 27.32 46.61
C ARG A 30 -6.23 27.67 45.46
N VAL A 31 -5.95 28.96 45.23
CA VAL A 31 -5.02 29.40 44.18
C VAL A 31 -3.60 28.88 44.44
N ILE A 32 -3.10 28.99 45.67
CA ILE A 32 -1.78 28.46 46.05
C ILE A 32 -1.72 26.94 45.87
N PHE A 33 -2.79 26.22 46.24
CA PHE A 33 -2.87 24.77 46.06
C PHE A 33 -2.85 24.37 44.58
N LEU A 34 -3.64 25.04 43.73
CA LEU A 34 -3.65 24.80 42.28
C LEU A 34 -2.29 25.13 41.65
N GLN A 35 -1.64 26.22 42.05
CA GLN A 35 -0.32 26.59 41.55
C GLN A 35 0.74 25.55 41.93
N ARG A 36 0.68 24.99 43.16
CA ARG A 36 1.52 23.86 43.60
C ARG A 36 1.26 22.58 42.80
N LEU A 37 0.01 22.30 42.43
CA LEU A 37 -0.32 21.15 41.58
C LEU A 37 0.19 21.32 40.14
N ILE A 38 0.07 22.52 39.58
CA ILE A 38 0.58 22.85 38.23
C ILE A 38 2.11 22.74 38.20
N THR A 39 2.81 23.31 39.18
CA THR A 39 4.27 23.23 39.25
C THR A 39 4.74 21.79 39.47
N ARG A 40 4.08 21.00 40.32
CA ARG A 40 4.37 19.57 40.49
C ARG A 40 4.15 18.76 39.20
N ARG A 41 3.06 19.01 38.46
CA ARG A 41 2.81 18.37 37.15
C ARG A 41 3.86 18.78 36.12
N ALA A 42 4.22 20.05 36.06
CA ALA A 42 5.27 20.56 35.17
C ALA A 42 6.64 19.97 35.52
N GLN A 43 6.98 19.87 36.80
CA GLN A 43 8.23 19.26 37.28
C GLN A 43 8.29 17.76 36.97
N ARG A 44 7.21 17.00 37.18
CA ARG A 44 7.14 15.59 36.78
C ARG A 44 7.29 15.40 35.27
N ARG A 45 6.68 16.26 34.46
CA ARG A 45 6.85 16.24 32.99
C ARG A 45 8.29 16.54 32.58
N ARG A 46 8.94 17.53 33.20
CA ARG A 46 10.36 17.85 32.97
C ARG A 46 11.27 16.68 33.38
N GLN A 47 11.04 16.08 34.55
CA GLN A 47 11.80 14.91 35.01
C GLN A 47 11.62 13.71 34.08
N ALA A 48 10.40 13.42 33.64
CA ALA A 48 10.14 12.36 32.66
C ALA A 48 10.82 12.65 31.31
N ALA A 49 10.77 13.90 30.83
CA ALA A 49 11.44 14.29 29.60
C ALA A 49 12.97 14.14 29.70
N LEU A 50 13.57 14.57 30.82
CA LEU A 50 15.00 14.40 31.08
C LEU A 50 15.39 12.92 31.19
N LEU A 51 14.59 12.08 31.85
CA LEU A 51 14.77 10.63 31.87
C LEU A 51 14.72 10.02 30.47
N CYS A 52 13.74 10.41 29.64
CA CYS A 52 13.64 9.96 28.24
C CYS A 52 14.85 10.40 27.39
N ILE A 53 15.35 11.62 27.59
CA ILE A 53 16.55 12.11 26.89
C ILE A 53 17.78 11.33 27.35
N PHE A 54 17.93 11.10 28.66
CA PHE A 54 19.03 10.33 29.22
C PHE A 54 19.01 8.86 28.75
N THR A 55 17.84 8.21 28.73
CA THR A 55 17.71 6.85 28.19
C THR A 55 17.97 6.83 26.68
N ALA A 56 17.47 7.80 25.91
CA ALA A 56 17.76 7.90 24.49
C ALA A 56 19.26 8.08 24.22
N PHE A 57 19.95 8.94 24.98
CA PHE A 57 21.39 9.16 24.88
C PHE A 57 22.19 7.90 25.28
N ALA A 58 21.80 7.22 26.36
CA ALA A 58 22.39 5.94 26.78
C ALA A 58 22.17 4.83 25.74
N LEU A 59 21.09 4.89 24.95
CA LEU A 59 20.79 3.97 23.86
C LEU A 59 21.39 4.41 22.51
N GLN A 60 21.88 5.65 22.38
CA GLN A 60 22.38 6.23 21.13
C GLN A 60 23.62 5.51 20.59
N GLY A 61 24.38 4.82 21.45
CA GLY A 61 25.48 3.92 21.07
C GLY A 61 25.09 2.43 20.94
N ARG A 62 23.91 2.03 21.40
CA ARG A 62 23.41 0.65 21.34
C ARG A 62 22.46 0.50 20.15
N ARG A 63 23.00 0.56 18.92
CA ARG A 63 22.26 0.01 17.78
C ARG A 63 21.94 -1.45 18.12
N PRO A 64 20.68 -1.91 18.10
CA PRO A 64 20.40 -3.32 18.28
C PRO A 64 21.24 -4.08 17.26
N ARG A 65 22.19 -4.90 17.74
CA ARG A 65 22.96 -5.77 16.86
C ARG A 65 21.94 -6.58 16.08
N ARG A 66 22.02 -6.52 14.76
CA ARG A 66 21.15 -7.31 13.89
C ARG A 66 21.35 -8.78 14.26
N ILE A 67 20.32 -9.39 14.87
CA ILE A 67 20.37 -10.78 15.38
C ILE A 67 20.63 -11.77 14.24
N ALA A 68 20.07 -11.49 13.06
CA ALA A 68 20.32 -12.26 11.84
C ALA A 68 20.15 -11.40 10.59
N TRP A 69 20.97 -11.65 9.56
CA TRP A 69 20.82 -11.03 8.23
C TRP A 69 19.68 -11.64 7.43
N VAL A 70 19.43 -12.93 7.63
CA VAL A 70 18.31 -13.69 7.09
C VAL A 70 17.77 -14.56 8.22
N LEU A 71 16.48 -14.47 8.49
CA LEU A 71 15.81 -15.43 9.36
C LEU A 71 15.46 -16.66 8.53
N PRO A 72 15.90 -17.87 8.92
CA PRO A 72 15.59 -19.09 8.19
C PRO A 72 14.08 -19.29 8.15
N ARG A 73 13.55 -19.46 6.93
CA ARG A 73 12.15 -19.79 6.67
C ARG A 73 12.17 -21.05 5.81
N PRO A 74 12.25 -22.23 6.42
CA PRO A 74 12.30 -23.49 5.67
C PRO A 74 10.92 -23.75 5.04
N GLN A 75 10.69 -23.13 3.88
CA GLN A 75 9.50 -23.36 3.06
C GLN A 75 9.97 -24.00 1.76
N TYR A 76 9.81 -25.31 1.66
CA TYR A 76 10.15 -26.11 0.48
C TYR A 76 8.98 -26.23 -0.50
N TRP A 77 7.89 -25.51 -0.25
CA TRP A 77 6.67 -25.57 -1.05
C TRP A 77 6.97 -25.34 -2.53
N PHE A 78 7.64 -24.23 -2.87
CA PHE A 78 7.87 -23.88 -4.26
C PHE A 78 8.84 -24.86 -4.93
N ASP A 79 9.90 -25.28 -4.24
CA ASP A 79 10.85 -26.25 -4.80
C ASP A 79 10.17 -27.61 -5.05
N ASN A 80 9.33 -28.07 -4.13
CA ASN A 80 8.53 -29.28 -4.32
C ASN A 80 7.54 -29.13 -5.48
N LEU A 81 6.90 -27.97 -5.58
CA LEU A 81 5.96 -27.66 -6.67
C LEU A 81 6.69 -27.60 -8.02
N LEU A 82 7.87 -26.97 -8.08
CA LEU A 82 8.65 -26.83 -9.29
C LEU A 82 9.13 -28.20 -9.80
N ASN A 83 9.57 -29.07 -8.91
CA ASN A 83 10.14 -30.38 -9.26
C ASN A 83 9.10 -31.50 -9.45
N SER A 84 7.84 -31.31 -9.05
CA SER A 84 6.80 -32.34 -9.14
C SER A 84 5.72 -32.02 -10.17
N ASN A 85 5.70 -32.79 -11.26
CA ASN A 85 4.66 -32.70 -12.30
C ASN A 85 3.27 -33.18 -11.82
N ALA A 86 3.20 -33.92 -10.70
CA ALA A 86 1.95 -34.36 -10.10
C ALA A 86 1.03 -33.20 -9.66
N LEU A 87 1.59 -31.98 -9.55
CA LEU A 87 0.90 -30.77 -9.12
C LEU A 87 0.58 -29.80 -10.27
N ASN A 88 0.53 -30.27 -11.51
CA ASN A 88 0.25 -29.42 -12.69
C ASN A 88 -1.10 -28.69 -12.62
N MET A 89 -2.14 -29.30 -12.03
CA MET A 89 -3.42 -28.61 -11.82
C MET A 89 -3.25 -27.39 -10.92
N TRP A 90 -2.55 -27.58 -9.79
CA TRP A 90 -2.27 -26.52 -8.82
C TRP A 90 -1.38 -25.43 -9.42
N TRP A 91 -0.48 -25.80 -10.33
CA TRP A 91 0.38 -24.85 -11.03
C TRP A 91 -0.43 -23.80 -11.79
N LYS A 92 -1.34 -24.24 -12.66
CA LYS A 92 -2.14 -23.33 -13.51
C LYS A 92 -3.10 -22.49 -12.67
N GLU A 93 -3.64 -23.04 -11.59
CA GLU A 93 -4.51 -22.31 -10.67
C GLU A 93 -3.78 -21.14 -9.97
N ASN A 94 -2.56 -21.40 -9.49
CA ASN A 94 -1.79 -20.42 -8.73
C ASN A 94 -1.04 -19.41 -9.60
N PHE A 95 -0.45 -19.85 -10.72
CA PHE A 95 0.38 -18.99 -11.58
C PHE A 95 -0.34 -18.47 -12.83
N ARG A 96 -1.53 -19.01 -13.15
CA ARG A 96 -2.36 -18.65 -14.33
C ARG A 96 -1.67 -18.86 -15.68
N VAL A 97 -0.55 -19.58 -15.70
CA VAL A 97 0.23 -19.94 -16.90
C VAL A 97 0.59 -21.42 -16.85
N THR A 98 0.91 -22.02 -18.00
CA THR A 98 1.46 -23.39 -18.01
C THR A 98 2.93 -23.37 -17.58
N ARG A 99 3.53 -24.55 -17.35
CA ARG A 99 4.94 -24.64 -16.98
C ARG A 99 5.86 -24.22 -18.12
N GLU A 100 5.49 -24.57 -19.35
CA GLU A 100 6.22 -24.21 -20.55
C GLU A 100 6.25 -22.69 -20.71
N THR A 101 5.10 -22.03 -20.55
CA THR A 101 5.00 -20.57 -20.54
C THR A 101 5.79 -19.96 -19.38
N PHE A 102 5.80 -20.58 -18.21
CA PHE A 102 6.60 -20.11 -17.08
C PHE A 102 8.11 -20.13 -17.37
N HIS A 103 8.64 -21.22 -17.94
CA HIS A 103 10.05 -21.31 -18.31
C HIS A 103 10.41 -20.33 -19.43
N PHE A 104 9.50 -20.12 -20.39
CA PHE A 104 9.63 -19.07 -21.39
C PHE A 104 9.73 -17.69 -20.73
N ILE A 105 8.84 -17.36 -19.78
CA ILE A 105 8.88 -16.10 -19.04
C ILE A 105 10.21 -15.98 -18.29
N CYS A 106 10.65 -17.01 -17.56
CA CYS A 106 11.93 -17.01 -16.84
C CYS A 106 13.09 -16.64 -17.76
N THR A 107 13.14 -17.22 -18.95
CA THR A 107 14.16 -16.93 -19.96
C THR A 107 14.08 -15.49 -20.44
N ALA A 108 12.88 -15.00 -20.74
CA ALA A 108 12.66 -13.64 -21.22
C ALA A 108 13.01 -12.56 -20.18
N VAL A 109 12.69 -12.77 -18.90
CA VAL A 109 12.95 -11.79 -17.83
C VAL A 109 14.36 -11.92 -17.23
N ALA A 110 15.04 -13.05 -17.43
CA ALA A 110 16.36 -13.33 -16.85
C ALA A 110 17.38 -12.19 -17.01
N PRO A 111 17.51 -11.51 -18.17
CA PRO A 111 18.48 -10.42 -18.33
C PRO A 111 18.29 -9.27 -17.33
N VAL A 112 17.05 -9.03 -16.88
CA VAL A 112 16.71 -7.92 -15.99
C VAL A 112 16.71 -8.35 -14.53
N ILE A 113 16.19 -9.55 -14.23
CA ILE A 113 15.95 -9.97 -12.84
C ILE A 113 17.06 -10.83 -12.24
N ARG A 114 17.98 -11.38 -13.04
CA ARG A 114 19.08 -12.22 -12.55
C ARG A 114 19.99 -11.42 -11.61
N ARG A 115 20.38 -12.05 -10.50
CA ARG A 115 21.31 -11.49 -9.52
C ARG A 115 22.49 -12.45 -9.35
N GLN A 116 23.60 -11.91 -8.87
CA GLN A 116 24.82 -12.68 -8.60
C GLN A 116 24.91 -13.01 -7.11
N ASP A 117 25.54 -14.15 -6.83
CA ASP A 117 25.89 -14.53 -5.47
C ASP A 117 26.85 -13.51 -4.87
N THR A 118 26.76 -13.35 -3.56
CA THR A 118 27.66 -12.51 -2.78
C THR A 118 28.30 -13.36 -1.69
N ILE A 119 29.43 -12.90 -1.15
CA ILE A 119 30.13 -13.57 -0.04
C ILE A 119 29.18 -13.85 1.15
N LEU A 120 28.18 -12.98 1.35
CA LEU A 120 27.26 -13.05 2.49
C LEU A 120 25.96 -13.80 2.21
N ARG A 121 25.59 -14.02 0.95
CA ARG A 121 24.34 -14.69 0.56
C ARG A 121 24.34 -15.17 -0.88
N ALA A 122 23.73 -16.33 -1.10
CA ALA A 122 23.30 -16.77 -2.42
C ALA A 122 22.20 -15.84 -2.97
N ALA A 123 22.23 -15.64 -4.28
CA ALA A 123 21.18 -14.98 -5.02
C ALA A 123 19.94 -15.88 -5.06
N ILE A 124 18.77 -15.23 -5.05
CA ILE A 124 17.51 -15.93 -5.30
C ILE A 124 17.49 -16.31 -6.79
N PRO A 125 17.25 -17.60 -7.14
CA PRO A 125 17.17 -18.05 -8.53
C PRO A 125 16.14 -17.28 -9.35
N VAL A 126 16.34 -17.25 -10.67
CA VAL A 126 15.46 -16.53 -11.61
C VAL A 126 14.05 -17.11 -11.59
N GLU A 127 13.93 -18.42 -11.45
CA GLU A 127 12.69 -19.19 -11.37
C GLU A 127 11.90 -18.76 -10.13
N THR A 128 12.53 -18.76 -8.97
CA THR A 128 11.89 -18.31 -7.72
C THR A 128 11.47 -16.84 -7.81
N ARG A 129 12.32 -15.97 -8.38
CA ARG A 129 11.99 -14.55 -8.57
C ARG A 129 10.80 -14.35 -9.51
N THR A 130 10.76 -15.09 -10.60
CA THR A 130 9.64 -15.11 -11.56
C THR A 130 8.37 -15.63 -10.90
N ALA A 131 8.46 -16.70 -10.13
CA ALA A 131 7.32 -17.28 -9.40
C ALA A 131 6.73 -16.31 -8.38
N ILE A 132 7.57 -15.60 -7.62
CA ILE A 132 7.11 -14.55 -6.69
C ILE A 132 6.33 -13.45 -7.43
N GLY A 133 6.88 -12.98 -8.55
CA GLY A 133 6.25 -11.94 -9.37
C GLY A 133 4.91 -12.40 -9.96
N LEU A 134 4.88 -13.58 -10.59
CA LEU A 134 3.67 -14.16 -11.16
C LEU A 134 2.62 -14.45 -10.10
N TRP A 135 3.00 -15.04 -8.97
CA TRP A 135 2.09 -15.31 -7.86
C TRP A 135 1.41 -14.02 -7.41
N ARG A 136 2.18 -12.94 -7.28
CA ARG A 136 1.65 -11.64 -6.84
C ARG A 136 0.63 -11.07 -7.81
N LEU A 137 0.86 -11.20 -9.12
CA LEU A 137 -0.04 -10.74 -10.18
C LEU A 137 -1.27 -11.63 -10.33
N ALA A 138 -1.11 -12.95 -10.19
CA ALA A 138 -2.16 -13.94 -10.36
C ALA A 138 -3.17 -13.98 -9.20
N THR A 139 -2.69 -13.87 -7.95
CA THR A 139 -3.52 -14.09 -6.74
C THR A 139 -3.95 -12.80 -6.06
N GLY A 140 -3.21 -11.70 -6.27
CA GLY A 140 -3.45 -10.47 -5.51
C GLY A 140 -2.96 -10.51 -4.06
N ASP A 141 -2.30 -11.59 -3.61
CA ASP A 141 -1.93 -11.82 -2.20
C ASP A 141 -0.98 -10.76 -1.62
N SER A 142 -0.98 -10.65 -0.29
CA SER A 142 -0.12 -9.72 0.44
C SER A 142 1.35 -10.13 0.35
N TYR A 143 2.24 -9.13 0.31
CA TYR A 143 3.69 -9.38 0.34
C TYR A 143 4.18 -10.07 1.62
N ARG A 144 3.39 -10.03 2.70
CA ARG A 144 3.70 -10.76 3.94
C ARG A 144 3.49 -12.26 3.72
N SER A 145 2.32 -12.64 3.22
CA SER A 145 1.96 -14.02 2.90
C SER A 145 2.86 -14.61 1.81
N CYS A 146 3.05 -13.87 0.72
CA CYS A 146 3.98 -14.25 -0.34
C CYS A 146 5.42 -14.44 0.18
N GLY A 147 5.91 -13.53 1.02
CA GLY A 147 7.23 -13.70 1.63
C GLY A 147 7.34 -14.95 2.51
N LEU A 148 6.28 -15.29 3.25
CA LEU A 148 6.24 -16.56 3.98
C LEU A 148 6.29 -17.73 2.99
N MET A 149 5.37 -17.79 2.03
CA MET A 149 5.22 -18.87 1.03
C MET A 149 6.51 -19.24 0.29
N PHE A 150 7.32 -18.24 -0.05
CA PHE A 150 8.59 -18.42 -0.78
C PHE A 150 9.82 -18.37 0.12
N GLY A 151 9.66 -18.36 1.45
CA GLY A 151 10.78 -18.37 2.40
C GLY A 151 11.63 -17.08 2.43
N ILE A 152 11.11 -15.95 1.96
CA ILE A 152 11.85 -14.68 1.84
C ILE A 152 11.29 -13.54 2.70
N ALA A 153 12.09 -12.51 2.92
CA ALA A 153 11.62 -11.32 3.62
C ALA A 153 10.59 -10.54 2.79
N LYS A 154 9.58 -9.96 3.46
CA LYS A 154 8.55 -9.11 2.83
C LYS A 154 9.16 -8.02 1.94
N SER A 155 10.20 -7.34 2.43
CA SER A 155 10.89 -6.29 1.67
C SER A 155 11.55 -6.85 0.41
N THR A 156 12.10 -8.06 0.47
CA THR A 156 12.68 -8.76 -0.68
C THR A 156 11.60 -9.15 -1.68
N ALA A 157 10.45 -9.68 -1.23
CA ALA A 157 9.33 -10.00 -2.12
C ALA A 157 8.83 -8.76 -2.87
N ILE A 158 8.72 -7.62 -2.19
CA ILE A 158 8.37 -6.34 -2.81
C ILE A 158 9.39 -5.96 -3.89
N GLY A 159 10.69 -6.00 -3.57
CA GLY A 159 11.76 -5.67 -4.51
C GLY A 159 11.77 -6.59 -5.73
N VAL A 160 11.65 -7.89 -5.52
CA VAL A 160 11.56 -8.90 -6.58
C VAL A 160 10.35 -8.65 -7.49
N CYS A 161 9.17 -8.38 -6.93
CA CYS A 161 7.98 -8.08 -7.72
C CYS A 161 8.15 -6.81 -8.56
N LYS A 162 8.79 -5.77 -8.00
CA LYS A 162 9.09 -4.55 -8.76
C LYS A 162 10.04 -4.81 -9.93
N ASP A 163 11.14 -5.51 -9.67
CA ASP A 163 12.12 -5.90 -10.71
C ASP A 163 11.43 -6.73 -11.81
N PHE A 164 10.55 -7.66 -11.42
CA PHE A 164 9.80 -8.50 -12.35
C PHE A 164 8.81 -7.70 -13.21
N ILE A 165 8.00 -6.82 -12.61
CA ILE A 165 7.07 -5.95 -13.35
C ILE A 165 7.84 -5.03 -14.30
N GLN A 166 8.98 -4.48 -13.87
CA GLN A 166 9.83 -3.66 -14.73
C GLN A 166 10.34 -4.45 -15.94
N ALA A 167 10.76 -5.70 -15.76
CA ALA A 167 11.17 -6.57 -16.85
C ALA A 167 10.02 -6.80 -17.85
N LEU A 168 8.80 -7.06 -17.36
CA LEU A 168 7.62 -7.20 -18.23
C LEU A 168 7.31 -5.91 -18.99
N CYS A 169 7.42 -4.74 -18.35
CA CYS A 169 7.20 -3.46 -19.00
C CYS A 169 8.23 -3.18 -20.13
N GLN A 170 9.45 -3.68 -20.01
CA GLN A 170 10.47 -3.58 -21.08
C GLN A 170 10.18 -4.52 -22.25
N LEU A 171 9.56 -5.66 -21.97
CA LEU A 171 9.22 -6.67 -22.99
C LEU A 171 7.88 -6.42 -23.67
N LYS A 172 6.99 -5.62 -23.07
CA LYS A 172 5.58 -5.46 -23.50
C LYS A 172 5.44 -5.16 -24.99
N ASP A 173 6.28 -4.29 -25.54
CA ASP A 173 6.17 -3.80 -26.92
C ASP A 173 6.63 -4.87 -27.93
N GLN A 174 7.24 -5.97 -27.49
CA GLN A 174 7.56 -7.12 -28.33
C GLN A 174 6.32 -8.01 -28.56
N PHE A 175 5.39 -8.05 -27.61
CA PHE A 175 4.25 -8.97 -27.60
C PHE A 175 2.91 -8.27 -27.91
N ILE A 176 2.70 -7.05 -27.40
CA ILE A 176 1.46 -6.29 -27.57
C ILE A 176 1.67 -5.32 -28.72
N LYS A 177 1.19 -5.69 -29.91
CA LYS A 177 1.35 -4.88 -31.14
C LYS A 177 0.04 -4.78 -31.88
N PHE A 178 -0.31 -3.55 -32.25
CA PHE A 178 -1.40 -3.30 -33.16
C PHE A 178 -0.96 -3.61 -34.60
N PRO A 179 -1.82 -4.20 -35.45
CA PRO A 179 -1.46 -4.47 -36.84
C PRO A 179 -1.15 -3.16 -37.57
N THR A 180 0.04 -3.06 -38.18
CA THR A 180 0.48 -1.82 -38.87
C THR A 180 0.46 -1.95 -40.38
N CYS A 181 0.55 -3.16 -40.92
CA CYS A 181 0.55 -3.37 -42.37
C CYS A 181 -0.82 -3.88 -42.88
N PRO A 182 -1.20 -3.57 -44.13
CA PRO A 182 -2.48 -3.98 -44.69
C PRO A 182 -2.72 -5.50 -44.68
N ALA A 183 -1.66 -6.31 -44.76
CA ALA A 183 -1.75 -7.76 -44.70
C ALA A 183 -2.23 -8.24 -43.32
N GLN A 184 -1.60 -7.74 -42.24
CA GLN A 184 -2.00 -8.04 -40.86
C GLN A 184 -3.42 -7.55 -40.56
N VAL A 185 -3.80 -6.37 -41.06
CA VAL A 185 -5.16 -5.84 -40.89
C VAL A 185 -6.18 -6.78 -41.54
N ARG A 186 -5.92 -7.24 -42.78
CA ARG A 186 -6.81 -8.18 -43.48
C ARG A 186 -6.93 -9.52 -42.76
N GLU A 187 -5.82 -10.04 -42.23
CA GLU A 187 -5.79 -11.25 -41.41
C GLU A 187 -6.73 -11.10 -40.21
N LYS A 188 -6.59 -10.03 -39.42
CA LYS A 188 -7.46 -9.79 -38.25
C LYS A 188 -8.94 -9.65 -38.62
N ILE A 189 -9.24 -8.99 -39.74
CA ILE A 189 -10.62 -8.91 -40.26
C ILE A 189 -11.17 -10.30 -40.58
N GLN A 190 -10.36 -11.17 -41.18
CA GLN A 190 -10.78 -12.52 -41.50
C GLN A 190 -11.02 -13.34 -40.23
N ASP A 191 -10.13 -13.28 -39.24
CA ASP A 191 -10.28 -13.98 -37.95
C ASP A 191 -11.60 -13.59 -37.25
N PHE A 192 -11.99 -12.31 -37.30
CA PHE A 192 -13.24 -11.84 -36.71
C PHE A 192 -14.48 -12.28 -37.49
N ARG A 193 -14.42 -12.35 -38.83
CA ARG A 193 -15.54 -12.82 -39.67
C ARG A 193 -15.93 -14.26 -39.36
N GLU A 194 -14.98 -15.08 -38.94
CA GLU A 194 -15.24 -16.47 -38.55
C GLU A 194 -16.01 -16.58 -37.21
N LYS A 195 -15.95 -15.54 -36.37
CA LYS A 195 -16.56 -15.54 -35.03
C LYS A 195 -17.73 -14.56 -34.87
N SER A 196 -17.89 -13.63 -35.81
CA SER A 196 -18.83 -12.53 -35.71
C SER A 196 -19.34 -12.09 -37.08
N THR A 197 -20.57 -11.57 -37.11
CA THR A 197 -21.19 -11.00 -38.32
C THR A 197 -20.79 -9.55 -38.59
N PHE A 198 -20.11 -8.89 -37.64
CA PHE A 198 -19.69 -7.50 -37.83
C PHE A 198 -18.58 -7.41 -38.89
N PRO A 199 -18.79 -6.66 -39.99
CA PRO A 199 -17.80 -6.54 -41.05
C PRO A 199 -16.63 -5.65 -40.61
N ASN A 200 -15.45 -5.93 -41.16
CA ASN A 200 -14.25 -5.08 -41.06
C ASN A 200 -13.76 -4.80 -39.61
N VAL A 201 -13.92 -5.78 -38.72
CA VAL A 201 -13.42 -5.68 -37.33
C VAL A 201 -11.96 -6.11 -37.24
N VAL A 202 -11.11 -5.25 -36.70
CA VAL A 202 -9.67 -5.53 -36.48
C VAL A 202 -9.38 -5.91 -35.02
N GLY A 203 -10.21 -5.46 -34.10
CA GLY A 203 -10.06 -5.70 -32.67
C GLY A 203 -11.33 -5.33 -31.91
N ALA A 204 -11.53 -5.96 -30.76
CA ALA A 204 -12.58 -5.62 -29.82
C ALA A 204 -11.98 -4.78 -28.69
N LEU A 205 -12.58 -3.60 -28.43
CA LEU A 205 -12.17 -2.69 -27.38
C LEU A 205 -13.08 -2.85 -26.18
N ASP A 206 -12.49 -2.99 -24.99
CA ASP A 206 -13.21 -2.95 -23.72
C ASP A 206 -12.37 -2.27 -22.63
N GLY A 207 -13.04 -1.80 -21.57
CA GLY A 207 -12.44 -1.09 -20.46
C GLY A 207 -12.90 -1.63 -19.10
N THR A 208 -11.97 -1.69 -18.14
CA THR A 208 -12.25 -2.08 -16.77
C THR A 208 -11.82 -1.00 -15.78
N HIS A 209 -12.59 -0.86 -14.70
CA HIS A 209 -12.26 0.03 -13.60
C HIS A 209 -11.39 -0.70 -12.58
N ILE A 210 -10.19 -0.19 -12.35
CA ILE A 210 -9.28 -0.70 -11.31
C ILE A 210 -9.44 0.16 -10.06
N PRO A 211 -9.91 -0.41 -8.93
CA PRO A 211 -10.07 0.34 -7.69
C PRO A 211 -8.74 0.90 -7.18
N ILE A 212 -8.78 2.14 -6.72
CA ILE A 212 -7.64 2.82 -6.11
C ILE A 212 -8.03 3.47 -4.80
N ARG A 213 -7.02 3.84 -4.02
CA ARG A 213 -7.19 4.83 -2.96
C ARG A 213 -7.35 6.19 -3.60
N ALA A 214 -8.20 7.03 -3.02
CA ALA A 214 -8.38 8.41 -3.45
C ALA A 214 -7.01 9.10 -3.59
N PRO A 215 -6.67 9.63 -4.78
CA PRO A 215 -5.48 10.45 -4.96
C PRO A 215 -5.52 11.68 -4.05
N LYS A 216 -4.36 12.27 -3.78
CA LYS A 216 -4.30 13.52 -2.98
C LYS A 216 -4.71 14.75 -3.79
N GLU A 217 -4.47 14.71 -5.09
CA GLU A 217 -4.74 15.78 -6.04
C GLU A 217 -5.82 15.29 -7.00
N ASN A 218 -6.76 16.16 -7.35
CA ASN A 218 -7.85 15.90 -8.31
C ASN A 218 -8.58 14.57 -8.07
N HIS A 219 -8.87 14.22 -6.82
CA HIS A 219 -9.47 12.92 -6.49
C HIS A 219 -10.85 12.71 -7.13
N GLU A 220 -11.57 13.80 -7.38
CA GLU A 220 -12.86 13.84 -8.06
C GLU A 220 -12.82 13.23 -9.47
N ASP A 221 -11.71 13.40 -10.19
CA ASP A 221 -11.50 12.81 -11.53
C ASP A 221 -11.40 11.28 -11.52
N TYR A 222 -11.23 10.68 -10.34
CA TYR A 222 -11.14 9.23 -10.18
C TYR A 222 -12.39 8.65 -9.51
N PHE A 223 -13.37 9.48 -9.15
CA PHE A 223 -14.59 9.01 -8.51
C PHE A 223 -15.63 8.57 -9.55
N ASN A 224 -15.92 7.28 -9.60
CA ASN A 224 -16.78 6.71 -10.64
C ASN A 224 -18.28 6.72 -10.28
N ARG A 225 -19.13 6.40 -11.27
CA ARG A 225 -20.59 6.30 -11.12
C ARG A 225 -21.06 5.23 -10.13
N LYS A 226 -20.20 4.27 -9.76
CA LYS A 226 -20.45 3.23 -8.76
C LYS A 226 -20.00 3.66 -7.35
N HIS A 227 -19.73 4.93 -7.14
CA HIS A 227 -19.36 5.54 -5.86
C HIS A 227 -18.07 5.00 -5.23
N TYR A 228 -17.06 4.67 -6.05
CA TYR A 228 -15.71 4.37 -5.56
C TYR A 228 -14.62 4.98 -6.44
N TYR A 229 -13.41 5.11 -5.89
CA TYR A 229 -12.26 5.65 -6.61
C TYR A 229 -11.62 4.58 -7.49
N SER A 230 -11.39 4.88 -8.77
CA SER A 230 -10.80 3.97 -9.75
C SER A 230 -10.15 4.72 -10.90
N PHE A 231 -9.20 4.09 -11.59
CA PHE A 231 -8.81 4.50 -12.95
C PHE A 231 -9.26 3.47 -13.97
N ILE A 232 -9.37 3.89 -15.23
CA ILE A 232 -9.76 2.99 -16.32
C ILE A 232 -8.51 2.37 -16.94
N VAL A 233 -8.55 1.06 -17.17
CA VAL A 233 -7.66 0.32 -18.06
C VAL A 233 -8.47 -0.11 -19.26
N GLN A 234 -7.99 0.19 -20.47
CA GLN A 234 -8.60 -0.27 -21.71
C GLN A 234 -7.66 -1.25 -22.41
N GLY A 235 -8.25 -2.24 -23.06
CA GLY A 235 -7.57 -3.22 -23.87
C GLY A 235 -8.26 -3.35 -25.21
N ILE A 236 -7.47 -3.52 -26.27
CA ILE A 236 -7.94 -3.99 -27.55
C ILE A 236 -7.43 -5.40 -27.72
N VAL A 237 -8.32 -6.35 -28.01
CA VAL A 237 -7.97 -7.75 -28.26
C VAL A 237 -8.35 -8.17 -29.67
N ASP A 238 -7.62 -9.13 -30.23
CA ASP A 238 -8.01 -9.79 -31.46
C ASP A 238 -9.08 -10.87 -31.24
N ALA A 239 -9.49 -11.54 -32.32
CA ALA A 239 -10.52 -12.57 -32.27
C ALA A 239 -10.14 -13.77 -31.37
N SER A 240 -8.86 -13.99 -31.08
CA SER A 240 -8.38 -15.03 -30.16
C SER A 240 -8.35 -14.60 -28.69
N GLY A 241 -8.64 -13.33 -28.41
CA GLY A 241 -8.49 -12.73 -27.09
C GLY A 241 -7.07 -12.26 -26.77
N THR A 242 -6.17 -12.21 -27.77
CA THR A 242 -4.80 -11.72 -27.59
C THR A 242 -4.78 -10.21 -27.61
N TYR A 243 -4.11 -9.57 -26.64
CA TYR A 243 -4.02 -8.11 -26.55
C TYR A 243 -3.18 -7.52 -27.71
N LEU A 244 -3.80 -6.63 -28.47
CA LEU A 244 -3.19 -5.82 -29.52
C LEU A 244 -2.71 -4.46 -29.00
N LEU A 245 -3.43 -3.92 -28.02
CA LEU A 245 -3.11 -2.64 -27.37
C LEU A 245 -3.63 -2.67 -25.93
N THR A 246 -2.90 -2.04 -25.02
CA THR A 246 -3.38 -1.74 -23.67
C THR A 246 -2.99 -0.32 -23.29
N THR A 247 -3.89 0.36 -22.60
CA THR A 247 -3.68 1.70 -22.07
C THR A 247 -4.31 1.81 -20.68
N SER A 248 -3.73 2.62 -19.80
CA SER A 248 -4.14 2.74 -18.41
C SER A 248 -3.97 4.17 -17.94
N GLY A 249 -4.80 4.58 -16.97
CA GLY A 249 -4.60 5.84 -16.26
C GLY A 249 -5.50 6.98 -16.75
N PHE A 250 -6.53 6.68 -17.54
CA PHE A 250 -7.54 7.67 -17.87
C PHE A 250 -8.31 8.09 -16.62
N GLN A 251 -8.36 9.40 -16.42
CA GLN A 251 -9.30 10.08 -15.54
C GLN A 251 -10.71 9.95 -16.11
N PHE A 252 -11.70 9.93 -15.23
CA PHE A 252 -13.08 10.15 -15.64
C PHE A 252 -13.24 11.63 -15.95
N THR A 253 -13.19 12.03 -17.21
CA THR A 253 -13.73 13.32 -17.62
C THR A 253 -15.26 13.19 -17.64
N PRO A 254 -16.01 13.79 -16.70
CA PRO A 254 -17.44 13.95 -16.91
C PRO A 254 -17.62 14.75 -18.19
N SER A 255 -18.46 14.29 -19.12
CA SER A 255 -18.82 15.06 -20.31
C SER A 255 -19.53 16.34 -19.84
N LYS A 256 -18.77 17.40 -19.59
CA LYS A 256 -19.30 18.74 -19.49
C LYS A 256 -19.46 19.21 -20.94
N HIS A 257 -20.72 19.40 -21.35
CA HIS A 257 -21.19 19.92 -22.65
C HIS A 257 -21.41 18.90 -23.77
N VAL A 258 -22.62 18.30 -23.79
CA VAL A 258 -23.51 18.31 -24.97
C VAL A 258 -24.92 18.49 -24.44
N GLY A 259 -25.46 19.70 -24.61
CA GLY A 259 -26.80 20.13 -24.22
C GLY A 259 -26.99 21.55 -24.74
#